data_AF-A0A2A5M4S1-F1
#
_entry.id   AF-A0A2A5M4S1-F1
#
_cell.length_a   1.000
_cell.length_b   1.000
_cell.length_c   1.000
_cell.angle_alpha   90.00
_cell.angle_beta   90.00
_cell.angle_gamma   90.00
#
_symmetry.space_group_name_H-M   'P 1'
#
loop_
_entity.id
_entity.type
_entity.pdbx_description
1 polymer ?
#
loop_
_entity_poly.entity_id
_entity_poly.type
_entity_poly.pdbx_seq_one_letter_code
_entity_poly.pdbx_strand_id
1 'polypeptide(L)'
;ALDGGKFAVSDVNDLYRRVINRNTRLKKLMELDAPEIIIRNEKRMLQEAVDALFDNGRRANAVKGANKRPLKSLSEIIKGKQGRFRQNLLGKRVDFSGRSVIV
;
A
#
# COMPACT_ATOMS: atom_id res chain seq x y z
N ALA A 1 19.52 -6.07 -4.58
CA ALA A 1 19.09 -5.54 -5.89
C ALA A 1 18.66 -6.72 -6.75
N LEU A 2 17.65 -6.57 -7.61
CA LEU A 2 17.34 -7.62 -8.60
C LEU A 2 18.37 -7.57 -9.73
N ASP A 3 18.52 -8.67 -10.46
CA ASP A 3 19.39 -8.71 -11.64
C ASP A 3 19.08 -7.57 -12.61
N GLY A 4 20.14 -6.91 -13.08
CA GLY A 4 20.05 -5.75 -13.99
C GLY A 4 19.75 -4.41 -13.30
N GLY A 5 20.02 -4.27 -12.00
CA GLY A 5 19.92 -2.98 -11.29
C GLY A 5 18.47 -2.52 -11.02
N LYS A 6 17.49 -3.40 -11.23
CA LYS A 6 16.08 -3.09 -10.98
C LYS A 6 15.75 -3.14 -9.49
N PHE A 7 14.89 -2.23 -9.06
CA PHE A 7 14.37 -2.20 -7.69
C PHE A 7 12.92 -2.69 -7.68
N ALA A 8 12.65 -3.71 -6.88
CA ALA A 8 11.29 -4.07 -6.52
C ALA A 8 10.95 -3.44 -5.17
N VAL A 9 9.79 -2.79 -5.11
CA VAL A 9 9.33 -2.10 -3.91
C VAL A 9 7.93 -2.60 -3.56
N SER A 10 7.66 -2.73 -2.27
CA SER A 10 6.31 -3.06 -1.77
C SER A 10 5.32 -1.97 -2.11
N ASP A 11 4.09 -2.35 -2.46
CA ASP A 11 2.96 -1.45 -2.70
C ASP A 11 2.73 -0.46 -1.54
N VAL A 12 3.01 -0.89 -0.30
CA VAL A 12 2.85 -0.07 0.92
C VAL A 12 3.74 1.17 0.89
N ASN A 13 4.93 1.09 0.28
CA ASN A 13 5.83 2.23 0.19
C ASN A 13 5.26 3.30 -0.74
N ASP A 14 4.59 2.92 -1.82
CA ASP A 14 3.92 3.87 -2.71
C ASP A 14 2.75 4.57 -1.99
N LEU A 15 2.00 3.84 -1.15
CA LEU A 15 0.95 4.41 -0.31
C LEU A 15 1.51 5.39 0.74
N TYR A 16 2.60 5.02 1.43
CA TYR A 16 3.28 5.93 2.35
C TYR A 16 3.83 7.17 1.67
N ARG A 17 4.49 7.03 0.50
CA ARG A 17 4.98 8.19 -0.25
C ARG A 17 3.86 9.17 -0.60
N ARG A 18 2.68 8.66 -0.98
CA ARG A 18 1.51 9.52 -1.24
C ARG A 18 1.08 10.30 0.01
N VAL A 19 0.97 9.64 1.16
CA VAL A 19 0.63 10.31 2.44
C VAL A 19 1.65 11.40 2.78
N ILE A 20 2.94 11.08 2.71
CA ILE A 20 4.03 12.01 3.02
C ILE A 20 3.96 13.22 2.07
N ASN A 21 3.84 13.00 0.77
CA ASN A 21 3.78 14.08 -0.21
C ASN A 21 2.57 14.99 -0.02
N ARG A 22 1.39 14.43 0.30
CA ARG A 22 0.18 15.20 0.60
C ARG A 22 0.33 16.02 1.88
N ASN A 23 0.90 15.43 2.93
CA ASN A 23 1.14 16.11 4.19
C ASN A 23 2.15 17.26 4.05
N THR A 24 3.27 17.03 3.35
CA THR A 24 4.26 18.07 3.09
C THR A 24 3.68 19.21 2.25
N ARG A 25 2.83 18.89 1.27
CA ARG A 25 2.13 19.91 0.47
C ARG A 25 1.12 20.70 1.31
N LEU A 26 0.33 20.03 2.16
CA LEU A 26 -0.61 20.69 3.05
C LEU A 26 0.10 21.67 3.99
N LYS A 27 1.22 21.27 4.60
CA LYS A 27 2.04 22.14 5.46
C LYS A 27 2.49 23.40 4.72
N LYS A 28 3.05 23.25 3.51
CA LYS A 28 3.45 24.39 2.67
C LYS A 28 2.29 25.31 2.30
N LEU A 29 1.11 24.77 2.00
CA LEU A 29 -0.07 25.56 1.69
C LEU A 29 -0.56 26.37 2.89
N MET A 30 -0.43 25.83 4.10
CA MET A 30 -0.75 26.55 5.33
C MET A 30 0.30 27.63 5.64
N GLU A 31 1.59 27.36 5.42
CA GLU A 31 2.66 28.35 5.60
C GLU A 31 2.56 29.54 4.64
N LEU A 32 1.99 29.34 3.46
CA LEU A 32 1.80 30.37 2.44
C LEU A 32 0.42 31.06 2.53
N ASP A 33 -0.36 30.80 3.58
CA ASP A 33 -1.72 31.31 3.75
C ASP A 33 -2.60 31.12 2.50
N ALA A 34 -2.51 29.94 1.88
CA ALA A 34 -3.29 29.64 0.68
C ALA A 34 -4.80 29.73 0.98
N PRO A 35 -5.62 30.11 -0.02
CA PRO A 35 -7.07 30.19 0.15
C PRO A 35 -7.68 28.92 0.75
N GLU A 36 -8.69 29.10 1.62
CA GLU A 36 -9.25 28.00 2.42
C GLU A 36 -9.77 26.83 1.56
N ILE A 37 -10.30 27.12 0.36
CA ILE A 37 -10.76 26.10 -0.59
C ILE A 37 -9.63 25.15 -0.97
N ILE A 38 -8.41 25.67 -1.20
CA ILE A 38 -7.24 24.86 -1.56
C ILE A 38 -6.80 24.02 -0.37
N ILE A 39 -6.77 24.59 0.83
CA ILE A 39 -6.42 23.88 2.06
C ILE A 39 -7.42 22.76 2.35
N ARG A 40 -8.72 23.03 2.22
CA ARG A 40 -9.79 22.02 2.41
C ARG A 40 -9.65 20.87 1.41
N ASN A 41 -9.35 21.17 0.14
CA ASN A 41 -9.11 20.13 -0.85
C ASN A 41 -7.85 19.30 -0.53
N GLU A 42 -6.74 19.92 -0.09
CA GLU A 42 -5.53 19.16 0.24
C GLU A 42 -5.73 18.30 1.50
N LYS A 43 -6.48 18.80 2.51
CA LYS A 43 -6.92 17.99 3.67
C LYS A 43 -7.75 16.78 3.23
N ARG A 44 -8.70 16.96 2.31
CA ARG A 44 -9.47 15.86 1.72
C ARG A 44 -8.53 14.86 1.05
N MET A 45 -7.64 15.31 0.16
CA MET A 45 -6.69 14.44 -0.54
C MET A 45 -5.76 13.67 0.41
N LEU A 46 -5.33 14.28 1.51
CA LEU A 46 -4.54 13.63 2.55
C LEU A 46 -5.35 12.52 3.24
N GLN A 47 -6.62 12.78 3.59
CA GLN A 47 -7.51 11.77 4.16
C GLN A 47 -7.65 10.57 3.22
N GLU A 48 -7.86 10.81 1.92
CA GLU A 48 -7.98 9.71 0.94
C GLU A 48 -6.70 8.89 0.81
N ALA A 49 -5.53 9.53 0.92
CA ALA A 49 -4.25 8.83 0.91
C ALA A 49 -4.07 7.96 2.15
N VAL A 50 -4.48 8.43 3.33
CA VAL A 50 -4.45 7.67 4.59
C VAL A 50 -5.44 6.51 4.55
N ASP A 51 -6.65 6.73 4.06
CA ASP A 51 -7.65 5.66 3.88
C ASP A 51 -7.11 4.55 2.97
N ALA A 52 -6.47 4.92 1.85
CA ALA A 52 -5.87 3.96 0.93
C ALA A 52 -4.71 3.18 1.56
N LEU A 53 -3.91 3.82 2.43
CA LEU A 53 -2.83 3.14 3.17
C LEU A 53 -3.37 2.01 4.06
N PHE A 54 -4.47 2.28 4.78
CA PHE A 54 -5.07 1.30 5.69
C PHE A 54 -5.93 0.26 4.96
N ASP A 55 -6.84 0.69 4.10
CA ASP A 55 -7.75 -0.19 3.35
C ASP A 55 -8.10 0.39 1.96
N ASN A 56 -7.20 0.16 1.01
CA ASN A 56 -7.37 0.58 -0.39
C ASN A 56 -8.58 -0.08 -1.08
N GLY A 57 -8.95 -1.30 -0.67
CA GLY A 57 -10.03 -2.06 -1.29
C GLY A 57 -11.44 -1.65 -0.86
N ARG A 58 -11.59 -0.78 0.14
CA ARG A 58 -12.91 -0.36 0.65
C ARG A 58 -13.63 0.65 -0.27
N ARG A 59 -12.88 1.44 -1.03
CA ARG A 59 -13.44 2.46 -1.94
C ARG A 59 -13.61 1.89 -3.35
N ALA A 60 -14.67 2.32 -4.05
CA ALA A 60 -14.96 1.88 -5.43
C ALA A 60 -13.79 2.12 -6.40
N ASN A 61 -13.04 3.20 -6.18
CA ASN A 61 -11.85 3.54 -6.96
C ASN A 61 -10.58 3.34 -6.12
N ALA A 62 -10.12 2.10 -6.04
CA ALA A 62 -8.85 1.77 -5.39
C ALA A 62 -7.66 2.47 -6.10
N VAL A 63 -6.68 2.90 -5.30
CA VAL A 63 -5.44 3.48 -5.80
C VAL A 63 -4.65 2.41 -6.55
N LYS A 64 -4.33 2.70 -7.82
CA LYS A 64 -3.60 1.80 -8.72
C LYS A 64 -2.14 2.23 -8.87
N GLY A 65 -1.25 1.24 -9.01
CA GLY A 65 0.16 1.43 -9.35
C GLY A 65 0.40 1.57 -10.85
N ALA A 66 1.66 1.62 -11.25
CA ALA A 66 2.07 1.74 -12.67
C ALA A 66 1.47 0.65 -13.57
N ASN A 67 1.32 -0.57 -13.05
CA ASN A 67 0.77 -1.71 -13.79
C ASN A 67 -0.77 -1.75 -13.79
N LYS A 68 -1.45 -0.64 -13.45
CA LYS A 68 -2.92 -0.53 -13.30
C LYS A 68 -3.56 -1.49 -12.28
N ARG A 69 -2.76 -2.30 -11.59
CA ARG A 69 -3.20 -3.15 -10.48
C ARG A 69 -3.45 -2.29 -9.22
N PRO A 70 -4.53 -2.55 -8.45
CA PRO A 70 -4.71 -1.92 -7.14
C PRO A 70 -3.53 -2.27 -6.21
N LEU A 71 -3.03 -1.25 -5.52
CA LEU A 71 -1.95 -1.38 -4.54
C LEU A 71 -2.47 -2.12 -3.30
N LYS A 72 -1.66 -3.05 -2.77
CA LYS A 72 -1.99 -3.75 -1.52
C LYS A 72 -1.81 -2.85 -0.30
N SER A 73 -2.88 -2.67 0.46
CA SER A 73 -2.92 -1.91 1.71
C SER A 73 -2.51 -2.75 2.93
N LEU A 74 -2.38 -2.10 4.09
CA LEU A 74 -2.06 -2.78 5.35
C LEU A 74 -3.10 -3.86 5.71
N SER A 75 -4.39 -3.57 5.53
CA SER A 75 -5.44 -4.56 5.81
C SER A 75 -5.34 -5.78 4.89
N GLU A 76 -5.00 -5.59 3.61
CA GLU A 76 -4.82 -6.66 2.62
C GLU A 76 -3.63 -7.57 2.89
N ILE A 77 -2.60 -7.07 3.56
CA ILE A 77 -1.47 -7.90 4.00
C ILE A 77 -1.93 -8.90 5.08
N ILE A 78 -2.93 -8.54 5.87
CA ILE A 78 -3.38 -9.34 7.01
C ILE A 78 -4.52 -10.29 6.60
N LYS A 79 -5.47 -9.81 5.80
CA LYS A 79 -6.70 -10.54 5.41
C LYS A 79 -6.52 -11.44 4.18
N GLY A 80 -7.45 -12.38 4.01
CA GLY A 80 -7.54 -13.23 2.82
C GLY A 80 -6.62 -14.45 2.82
N LYS A 81 -6.73 -15.29 1.77
CA LYS A 81 -5.98 -16.56 1.66
C LYS A 81 -4.47 -16.34 1.58
N GLN A 82 -4.04 -15.28 0.89
CA GLN A 82 -2.62 -14.88 0.76
C GLN A 82 -2.20 -13.88 1.86
N GLY A 83 -3.03 -13.69 2.88
CA GLY A 83 -2.73 -12.81 4.01
C GLY A 83 -1.87 -13.52 5.06
N ARG A 84 -1.22 -12.73 5.91
CA ARG A 84 -0.27 -13.21 6.93
C ARG A 84 -0.86 -14.30 7.83
N PHE A 85 -2.09 -14.14 8.32
CA PHE A 85 -2.68 -15.13 9.21
C PHE A 85 -2.80 -16.51 8.55
N ARG A 86 -3.41 -16.58 7.37
CA ARG A 86 -3.69 -17.86 6.72
C ARG A 86 -2.48 -18.49 6.05
N GLN A 87 -1.63 -17.69 5.42
CA GLN A 87 -0.51 -18.20 4.63
C GLN A 87 0.79 -18.34 5.43
N ASN A 88 0.99 -17.54 6.48
CA ASN A 88 2.28 -17.49 7.18
C ASN A 88 2.19 -17.92 8.65
N LEU A 89 1.01 -17.85 9.27
CA LEU A 89 0.84 -18.28 10.67
C LEU A 89 0.23 -19.67 10.78
N LEU A 90 -0.80 -19.99 10.00
CA LEU A 90 -1.45 -21.32 10.05
C LEU A 90 -0.71 -22.41 9.25
N GLY A 91 0.08 -22.01 8.25
CA GLY A 91 0.92 -22.90 7.47
C GLY A 91 2.26 -22.24 7.22
N LYS A 92 3.34 -23.00 7.30
CA LYS A 92 4.69 -22.53 6.95
C LYS A 92 5.40 -23.58 6.12
N ARG A 93 6.34 -23.14 5.29
CA ARG A 93 7.30 -24.06 4.69
C ARG A 93 8.18 -24.60 5.81
N VAL A 94 8.42 -25.90 5.78
CA VAL A 94 9.21 -26.61 6.80
C VAL A 94 10.45 -27.20 6.15
N ASP A 95 11.54 -27.19 6.90
CA ASP A 95 12.78 -27.85 6.52
C ASP A 95 12.62 -29.38 6.59
N PHE A 96 13.60 -30.12 6.04
CA PHE A 96 13.59 -31.58 5.98
C PHE A 96 12.33 -32.17 5.31
N SER A 97 11.83 -31.52 4.24
CA SER A 97 10.66 -31.96 3.49
C SER A 97 10.98 -32.26 2.03
N GLY A 98 10.27 -33.23 1.45
CA GLY A 98 10.40 -33.64 0.05
C GLY A 98 9.07 -34.17 -0.50
N ARG A 99 8.93 -34.21 -1.83
CA ARG A 99 7.74 -34.73 -2.51
C ARG A 99 8.17 -35.50 -3.76
N SER A 100 7.65 -36.72 -3.94
CA SER A 100 7.83 -37.55 -5.13
C SER A 100 6.50 -38.20 -5.53
N VAL A 101 6.44 -38.76 -6.74
CA VAL A 101 5.28 -39.55 -7.21
C VAL A 101 5.29 -40.91 -6.51
N ILE A 102 4.12 -41.36 -6.06
CA ILE A 102 3.93 -42.69 -5.47
C ILE A 102 3.60 -43.64 -6.63
N VAL A 103 4.28 -44.79 -6.67
CA VAL A 103 4.10 -45.84 -7.69
C VAL A 103 3.35 -47.01 -7.09
#